data_AF-A0A9E2VGV8-F1
#
_entry.id   AF-A0A9E2VGV8-F1
#
_cell.length_a   1.000
_cell.length_b   1.000
_cell.length_c   1.000
_cell.angle_alpha   90.00
_cell.angle_beta   90.00
_cell.angle_gamma   90.00
#
_symmetry.space_group_name_H-M   'P 1'
#
loop_
_entity.id
_entity.type
_entity.pdbx_description
1 polymer ?
#
loop_
_entity_poly.entity_id
_entity_poly.type
_entity_poly.pdbx_seq_one_letter_code
_entity_poly.pdbx_strand_id
1 'polypeptide(L)'
;MADNVQIETVPSIQVREMWERQQPIFARIYREGIAAVVQSMPDAAKLFRSSTCIIKCIDEGVPGDGLHMAGSGILRSSEAVRDMVQKANAEGVTSHTGCGAAQLLFTETYGHAPTPGELDAFAEEKARAIAGLCGIPYTGQIGVLSRPPELHIARIVYYVSSADFDHTVGNILPPGFTVSRRYMGLEDALDETALGVNIAFGHHGFGDLISADAPFVLCAVGDPTDPNLGEDQLRKELKAVQEQFPQGRVIIDGFNAPPPVS
;
A
#
# COMPACT_ATOMS: atom_id res chain seq x y z
N MET A 1 -34.02 12.89 16.44
CA MET A 1 -32.57 12.96 16.63
C MET A 1 -32.20 11.67 17.33
N ALA A 2 -31.70 10.70 16.58
CA ALA A 2 -31.26 9.44 17.15
C ALA A 2 -29.82 9.65 17.62
N ASP A 3 -29.59 9.49 18.92
CA ASP A 3 -28.26 9.54 19.51
C ASP A 3 -27.41 8.44 18.89
N ASN A 4 -26.40 8.84 18.09
CA ASN A 4 -25.34 7.96 17.63
C ASN A 4 -24.52 7.56 18.86
N VAL A 5 -24.89 6.47 19.51
CA VAL A 5 -24.04 5.79 20.48
C VAL A 5 -22.83 5.27 19.71
N GLN A 6 -21.71 5.98 19.80
CA GLN A 6 -20.41 5.44 19.40
C GLN A 6 -20.09 4.30 20.37
N ILE A 7 -20.36 3.07 19.94
CA ILE A 7 -19.91 1.87 20.65
C ILE A 7 -18.41 1.79 20.42
N GLU A 8 -17.61 2.18 21.41
CA GLU A 8 -16.17 1.91 21.42
C GLU A 8 -15.96 0.39 21.37
N THR A 9 -15.63 -0.14 20.20
CA THR A 9 -15.31 -1.56 20.05
C THR A 9 -13.90 -1.79 20.58
N VAL A 10 -13.77 -2.53 21.68
CA VAL A 10 -12.48 -2.97 22.19
C VAL A 10 -11.80 -3.83 21.12
N PRO A 11 -10.60 -3.47 20.62
CA PRO A 11 -9.87 -4.29 19.66
C PRO A 11 -9.65 -5.70 20.21
N SER A 12 -9.77 -6.71 19.34
CA SER A 12 -9.53 -8.10 19.73
C SER A 12 -8.10 -8.29 20.26
N ILE A 13 -7.88 -9.33 21.07
CA ILE A 13 -6.55 -9.65 21.63
C ILE A 13 -5.51 -9.78 20.49
N GLN A 14 -5.89 -10.42 19.39
CA GLN A 14 -5.02 -10.59 18.22
C GLN A 14 -4.63 -9.24 17.57
N VAL A 15 -5.57 -8.31 17.43
CA VAL A 15 -5.29 -6.96 16.88
C VAL A 15 -4.29 -6.23 17.77
N ARG A 16 -4.50 -6.27 19.09
CA ARG A 16 -3.58 -5.65 20.06
C ARG A 16 -2.19 -6.29 20.01
N GLU A 17 -2.11 -7.62 19.94
CA GLU A 17 -0.82 -8.30 19.83
C GLU A 17 -0.04 -7.91 18.56
N MET A 18 -0.71 -7.81 17.41
CA MET A 18 -0.06 -7.35 16.16
C MET A 18 0.40 -5.90 16.26
N TRP A 19 -0.42 -5.05 16.88
CA TRP A 19 -0.09 -3.65 17.14
C TRP A 19 1.17 -3.51 18.00
N GLU A 20 1.22 -4.24 19.12
CA GLU A 20 2.35 -4.24 20.06
C GLU A 20 3.64 -4.76 19.43
N ARG A 21 3.56 -5.79 18.58
CA ARG A 21 4.72 -6.32 17.85
C ARG A 21 5.42 -5.29 16.97
N GLN A 22 4.69 -4.30 16.46
CA GLN A 22 5.25 -3.23 15.63
C GLN A 22 5.74 -2.02 16.43
N GLN A 23 5.45 -1.93 17.74
CA GLN A 23 5.83 -0.77 18.54
C GLN A 23 7.32 -0.45 18.54
N PRO A 24 8.25 -1.43 18.63
CA PRO A 24 9.67 -1.11 18.65
C PRO A 24 10.15 -0.33 17.42
N ILE A 25 9.68 -0.73 16.22
CA ILE A 25 10.07 -0.05 14.97
C ILE A 25 9.34 1.29 14.82
N PHE A 26 8.06 1.38 15.16
CA PHE A 26 7.33 2.64 15.08
C PHE A 26 7.80 3.68 16.11
N ALA A 27 8.09 3.27 17.35
CA ALA A 27 8.71 4.15 18.34
C ALA A 27 10.04 4.73 17.85
N ARG A 28 10.80 3.93 17.08
CA ARG A 28 12.03 4.40 16.44
C ARG A 28 11.74 5.39 15.31
N ILE A 29 10.80 5.08 14.41
CA ILE A 29 10.37 5.99 13.33
C ILE A 29 9.89 7.32 13.91
N TYR A 30 9.02 7.31 14.92
CA TYR A 30 8.49 8.54 15.54
C TYR A 30 9.58 9.39 16.20
N ARG A 31 10.64 8.76 16.73
CA ARG A 31 11.73 9.46 17.41
C ARG A 31 12.80 9.98 16.44
N GLU A 32 13.18 9.17 15.46
CA GLU A 32 14.37 9.38 14.63
C GLU A 32 14.04 9.75 13.17
N GLY A 33 12.80 9.50 12.74
CA GLY A 33 12.39 9.57 11.34
C GLY A 33 12.74 8.30 10.56
N ILE A 34 11.94 8.00 9.54
CA ILE A 34 12.14 6.80 8.70
C ILE A 34 13.46 6.86 7.92
N ALA A 35 13.91 8.07 7.53
CA ALA A 35 15.21 8.26 6.89
C ALA A 35 16.37 7.70 7.74
N ALA A 36 16.38 7.97 9.05
CA ALA A 36 17.41 7.48 9.96
C ALA A 36 17.33 5.96 10.16
N VAL A 37 16.11 5.40 10.16
CA VAL A 37 15.91 3.95 10.17
C VAL A 37 16.53 3.31 8.94
N VAL A 38 16.22 3.82 7.75
CA VAL A 38 16.76 3.33 6.48
C VAL A 38 18.29 3.46 6.42
N GLN A 39 18.84 4.61 6.80
CA GLN A 39 20.29 4.85 6.81
C GLN A 39 21.05 3.91 7.75
N SER A 40 20.41 3.41 8.80
CA SER A 40 21.02 2.43 9.71
C SER A 40 21.04 1.00 9.15
N MET A 41 20.34 0.73 8.05
CA MET A 41 20.29 -0.59 7.43
C MET A 41 21.62 -0.85 6.70
N PRO A 42 22.38 -1.92 7.06
CA PRO A 42 23.65 -2.23 6.40
C PRO A 42 23.54 -2.41 4.88
N ASP A 43 22.35 -2.77 4.42
CA ASP A 43 22.02 -3.09 3.03
C ASP A 43 20.87 -2.22 2.50
N ALA A 44 20.76 -0.96 2.91
CA ALA A 44 19.67 -0.06 2.50
C ALA A 44 19.48 0.01 0.97
N ALA A 45 20.58 -0.08 0.20
CA ALA A 45 20.53 -0.12 -1.26
C ALA A 45 19.79 -1.34 -1.83
N LYS A 46 19.63 -2.44 -1.06
CA LYS A 46 18.84 -3.60 -1.50
C LYS A 46 17.34 -3.32 -1.55
N LEU A 47 16.86 -2.29 -0.84
CA LEU A 47 15.48 -1.81 -0.95
C LEU A 47 15.18 -1.27 -2.35
N PHE A 48 16.19 -0.93 -3.16
CA PHE A 48 16.07 -0.25 -4.45
C PHE A 48 16.68 -1.07 -5.59
N ARG A 49 16.49 -2.39 -5.54
CA ARG A 49 17.03 -3.29 -6.55
C ARG A 49 15.92 -3.73 -7.47
N SER A 50 16.04 -3.31 -8.73
CA SER A 50 15.10 -3.65 -9.78
C SER A 50 14.99 -5.16 -9.94
N SER A 51 13.78 -5.67 -9.73
CA SER A 51 13.33 -6.91 -10.32
C SER A 51 12.38 -6.62 -11.49
N THR A 52 11.92 -7.65 -12.18
CA THR A 52 10.89 -7.50 -13.22
C THR A 52 9.69 -6.72 -12.67
N CYS A 53 9.22 -5.69 -13.39
CA CYS A 53 8.09 -4.90 -12.96
C CYS A 53 6.78 -5.68 -13.13
N ILE A 54 6.19 -6.15 -12.03
CA ILE A 54 4.91 -6.87 -12.03
C ILE A 54 3.83 -6.00 -11.40
N ILE A 55 2.63 -6.01 -11.97
CA ILE A 55 1.46 -5.35 -11.38
C ILE A 55 0.97 -6.16 -10.18
N LYS A 56 0.81 -5.50 -9.04
CA LYS A 56 0.46 -6.08 -7.75
C LYS A 56 -0.59 -5.24 -7.02
N CYS A 57 -1.18 -5.82 -5.97
CA CYS A 57 -2.02 -5.08 -5.05
C CYS A 57 -1.19 -4.15 -4.14
N ILE A 58 -1.77 -3.04 -3.67
CA ILE A 58 -1.15 -2.20 -2.63
C ILE A 58 -1.03 -2.91 -1.28
N ASP A 59 -1.75 -4.01 -1.07
CA ASP A 59 -1.82 -4.79 0.17
C ASP A 59 -0.43 -5.05 0.78
N GLU A 60 -0.28 -4.76 2.07
CA GLU A 60 0.99 -4.87 2.79
C GLU A 60 1.51 -6.29 2.94
N GLY A 61 0.65 -7.29 2.72
CA GLY A 61 1.01 -8.69 2.70
C GLY A 61 1.60 -9.14 1.37
N VAL A 62 1.54 -8.32 0.31
CA VAL A 62 2.04 -8.64 -1.03
C VAL A 62 3.52 -8.21 -1.15
N PRO A 63 4.44 -9.16 -1.41
CA PRO A 63 5.87 -8.86 -1.43
C PRO A 63 6.38 -8.34 -2.78
N GLY A 64 7.61 -7.81 -2.75
CA GLY A 64 8.37 -7.41 -3.93
C GLY A 64 8.09 -5.98 -4.38
N ASP A 65 8.91 -5.51 -5.32
CA ASP A 65 8.77 -4.26 -6.07
C ASP A 65 7.76 -4.38 -7.24
N GLY A 66 7.52 -3.26 -7.93
CA GLY A 66 6.73 -3.19 -9.16
C GLY A 66 5.68 -2.08 -9.16
N LEU A 67 4.61 -2.31 -9.93
CA LEU A 67 3.47 -1.40 -10.03
C LEU A 67 2.36 -1.84 -9.06
N HIS A 68 2.23 -1.17 -7.92
CA HIS A 68 1.22 -1.47 -6.91
C HIS A 68 -0.02 -0.58 -7.07
N MET A 69 -1.18 -1.19 -7.24
CA MET A 69 -2.51 -0.56 -7.37
C MET A 69 -3.53 -1.38 -6.59
N ALA A 70 -4.60 -0.80 -6.03
CA ALA A 70 -5.62 -1.60 -5.33
C ALA A 70 -6.19 -2.69 -6.26
N GLY A 71 -6.17 -3.94 -5.78
CA GLY A 71 -6.58 -5.10 -6.56
C GLY A 71 -5.76 -5.35 -7.83
N SER A 72 -4.53 -4.87 -7.92
CA SER A 72 -3.77 -4.91 -9.19
C SER A 72 -4.46 -4.13 -10.32
N GLY A 73 -5.24 -3.10 -9.98
CA GLY A 73 -5.89 -2.20 -10.93
C GLY A 73 -7.34 -2.54 -11.29
N ILE A 74 -8.01 -3.49 -10.63
CA ILE A 74 -9.38 -3.90 -11.04
C ILE A 74 -10.41 -2.77 -10.92
N LEU A 75 -10.19 -1.82 -10.02
CA LEU A 75 -11.11 -0.70 -9.76
C LEU A 75 -10.87 0.49 -10.69
N ARG A 76 -9.82 0.43 -11.52
CA ARG A 76 -9.41 1.51 -12.41
C ARG A 76 -10.01 1.33 -13.79
N SER A 77 -10.15 2.43 -14.52
CA SER A 77 -10.59 2.38 -15.91
C SER A 77 -9.56 1.65 -16.77
N SER A 78 -10.00 1.01 -17.85
CA SER A 78 -9.10 0.31 -18.77
C SER A 78 -8.05 1.22 -19.41
N GLU A 79 -8.36 2.51 -19.58
CA GLU A 79 -7.43 3.52 -20.09
C GLU A 79 -6.32 3.81 -19.06
N ALA A 80 -6.70 4.08 -17.81
CA ALA A 80 -5.75 4.34 -16.73
C ALA A 80 -4.81 3.15 -16.50
N VAL A 81 -5.35 1.92 -16.46
CA VAL A 81 -4.53 0.71 -16.28
C VAL A 81 -3.52 0.57 -17.42
N ARG A 82 -3.94 0.74 -18.69
CA ARG A 82 -3.03 0.65 -19.84
C ARG A 82 -1.91 1.69 -19.79
N ASP A 83 -2.24 2.93 -19.48
CA ASP A 83 -1.27 4.02 -19.37
C ASP A 83 -0.22 3.73 -18.28
N MET A 84 -0.67 3.32 -17.08
CA MET A 84 0.23 2.98 -15.98
C MET A 84 1.13 1.78 -16.32
N VAL A 85 0.56 0.74 -16.95
CA VAL A 85 1.31 -0.46 -17.39
C VAL A 85 2.38 -0.11 -18.42
N GLN A 86 2.04 0.73 -19.39
CA GLN A 86 2.99 1.18 -20.41
C GLN A 86 4.11 2.02 -19.79
N LYS A 87 3.79 2.96 -18.89
CA LYS A 87 4.78 3.77 -18.17
C LYS A 87 5.70 2.94 -17.30
N ALA A 88 5.17 1.91 -16.65
CA ALA A 88 5.92 1.00 -15.81
C ALA A 88 6.69 -0.07 -16.59
N ASN A 89 6.44 -0.21 -17.89
CA ASN A 89 6.89 -1.33 -18.71
C ASN A 89 6.65 -2.68 -18.00
N ALA A 90 5.43 -2.85 -17.47
CA ALA A 90 5.13 -4.02 -16.64
C ALA A 90 5.17 -5.31 -17.48
N GLU A 91 5.78 -6.35 -16.93
CA GLU A 91 6.03 -7.63 -17.58
C GLU A 91 4.99 -8.69 -17.21
N GLY A 92 4.05 -8.37 -16.33
CA GLY A 92 2.97 -9.26 -15.95
C GLY A 92 2.09 -8.70 -14.85
N VAL A 93 1.03 -9.43 -14.51
CA VAL A 93 0.07 -9.08 -13.45
C VAL A 93 -0.21 -10.29 -12.58
N THR A 94 -0.25 -10.07 -11.27
CA THR A 94 -0.63 -11.09 -10.29
C THR A 94 -1.91 -10.69 -9.56
N SER A 95 -2.64 -11.68 -9.07
CA SER A 95 -3.73 -11.50 -8.10
C SER A 95 -3.29 -12.03 -6.73
N HIS A 96 -4.10 -11.84 -5.69
CA HIS A 96 -3.90 -12.51 -4.41
C HIS A 96 -5.23 -12.95 -3.81
N THR A 97 -5.17 -13.91 -2.88
CA THR A 97 -6.35 -14.39 -2.15
C THR A 97 -6.91 -13.34 -1.20
N GLY A 98 -8.22 -13.35 -0.98
CA GLY A 98 -8.89 -12.44 -0.05
C GLY A 98 -8.78 -10.95 -0.42
N CYS A 99 -8.73 -10.63 -1.71
CA CYS A 99 -8.54 -9.26 -2.19
C CYS A 99 -9.78 -8.37 -1.90
N GLY A 100 -9.63 -7.36 -1.03
CA GLY A 100 -10.72 -6.45 -0.67
C GLY A 100 -11.29 -5.65 -1.86
N ALA A 101 -10.44 -5.26 -2.81
CA ALA A 101 -10.90 -4.60 -4.04
C ALA A 101 -11.79 -5.53 -4.90
N ALA A 102 -11.44 -6.81 -5.00
CA ALA A 102 -12.25 -7.82 -5.68
C ALA A 102 -13.58 -8.04 -4.98
N GLN A 103 -13.61 -8.03 -3.64
CA GLN A 103 -14.82 -8.17 -2.86
C GLN A 103 -15.78 -6.99 -3.08
N LEU A 104 -15.24 -5.76 -3.10
CA LEU A 104 -16.01 -4.56 -3.39
C LEU A 104 -16.67 -4.66 -4.77
N LEU A 105 -15.87 -4.88 -5.82
CA LEU A 105 -16.37 -4.95 -7.19
C LEU A 105 -17.35 -6.11 -7.40
N PHE A 106 -17.11 -7.26 -6.76
CA PHE A 106 -18.03 -8.40 -6.79
C PHE A 106 -19.39 -8.01 -6.20
N THR A 107 -19.38 -7.40 -5.01
CA THR A 107 -20.60 -7.01 -4.30
C THR A 107 -21.39 -5.97 -5.10
N GLU A 108 -20.72 -5.00 -5.71
CA GLU A 108 -21.35 -4.02 -6.60
C GLU A 108 -21.96 -4.65 -7.86
N THR A 109 -21.28 -5.65 -8.44
CA THR A 109 -21.72 -6.31 -9.66
C THR A 109 -22.91 -7.26 -9.43
N TYR A 110 -22.88 -8.02 -8.34
CA TYR A 110 -23.84 -9.12 -8.09
C TYR A 110 -24.85 -8.83 -6.98
N GLY A 111 -24.66 -7.76 -6.20
CA GLY A 111 -25.57 -7.35 -5.14
C GLY A 111 -25.51 -8.20 -3.86
N HIS A 112 -24.49 -9.05 -3.70
CA HIS A 112 -24.25 -9.84 -2.50
C HIS A 112 -22.75 -10.05 -2.25
N ALA A 113 -22.39 -10.37 -1.00
CA ALA A 113 -21.01 -10.72 -0.67
C ALA A 113 -20.61 -12.08 -1.29
N PRO A 114 -19.38 -12.23 -1.82
CA PRO A 114 -18.88 -13.51 -2.31
C PRO A 114 -18.51 -14.46 -1.16
N THR A 115 -18.58 -15.76 -1.42
CA THR A 115 -17.85 -16.76 -0.63
C THR A 115 -16.34 -16.65 -0.88
N PRO A 116 -15.47 -17.19 -0.01
CA PRO A 116 -14.02 -17.11 -0.23
C PRO A 116 -13.56 -17.66 -1.59
N GLY A 117 -14.11 -18.79 -2.04
CA GLY A 117 -13.77 -19.38 -3.34
C GLY A 117 -14.24 -18.54 -4.54
N GLU A 118 -15.41 -17.92 -4.44
CA GLU A 118 -15.91 -16.99 -5.47
C GLU A 118 -15.04 -15.74 -5.55
N LEU A 119 -14.64 -15.20 -4.39
CA LEU A 119 -13.78 -14.02 -4.32
C LEU A 119 -12.43 -14.26 -4.99
N ASP A 120 -11.77 -15.36 -4.65
CA ASP A 120 -10.45 -15.69 -5.19
C ASP A 120 -10.51 -15.98 -6.70
N ALA A 121 -11.55 -16.69 -7.16
CA ALA A 121 -11.77 -16.93 -8.58
C ALA A 121 -12.07 -15.62 -9.35
N PHE A 122 -12.84 -14.71 -8.77
CA PHE A 122 -13.15 -13.42 -9.36
C PHE A 122 -11.90 -12.51 -9.43
N ALA A 123 -11.08 -12.48 -8.37
CA ALA A 123 -9.81 -11.75 -8.37
C ALA A 123 -8.88 -12.26 -9.48
N GLU A 124 -8.77 -13.58 -9.64
CA GLU A 124 -8.01 -14.19 -10.73
C GLU A 124 -8.58 -13.83 -12.12
N GLU A 125 -9.91 -13.93 -12.31
CA GLU A 125 -10.57 -13.56 -13.57
C GLU A 125 -10.24 -12.11 -13.96
N LYS A 126 -10.35 -11.17 -13.02
CA LYS A 126 -10.08 -9.75 -13.27
C LYS A 126 -8.61 -9.48 -13.57
N ALA A 127 -7.68 -10.13 -12.85
CA ALA A 127 -6.26 -10.03 -13.17
C ALA A 127 -5.94 -10.58 -14.56
N ARG A 128 -6.56 -11.69 -14.98
CA ARG A 128 -6.43 -12.23 -16.35
C ARG A 128 -7.03 -11.29 -17.40
N ALA A 129 -8.14 -10.63 -17.10
CA ALA A 129 -8.72 -9.63 -17.98
C ALA A 129 -7.79 -8.43 -18.17
N ILE A 130 -7.15 -7.94 -17.09
CA ILE A 130 -6.12 -6.89 -17.14
C ILE A 130 -4.90 -7.35 -17.96
N ALA A 131 -4.45 -8.59 -17.75
CA ALA A 131 -3.36 -9.19 -18.52
C ALA A 131 -3.66 -9.14 -20.03
N GLY A 132 -4.84 -9.60 -20.44
CA GLY A 132 -5.30 -9.57 -21.83
C GLY A 132 -5.50 -8.15 -22.38
N LEU A 133 -6.01 -7.23 -21.56
CA LEU A 133 -6.21 -5.83 -21.92
C LEU A 133 -4.91 -5.11 -22.28
N CYS A 134 -3.83 -5.44 -21.56
CA CYS A 134 -2.52 -4.82 -21.65
C CYS A 134 -1.52 -5.59 -22.50
N GLY A 135 -1.84 -6.82 -22.92
CA GLY A 135 -0.92 -7.66 -23.69
C GLY A 135 0.27 -8.20 -22.88
N ILE A 136 0.09 -8.38 -21.57
CA ILE A 136 1.11 -8.92 -20.65
C ILE A 136 0.62 -10.26 -20.05
N PRO A 137 1.50 -11.15 -19.57
CA PRO A 137 1.08 -12.41 -18.97
C PRO A 137 0.46 -12.23 -17.57
N TYR A 138 -0.49 -13.11 -17.24
CA TYR A 138 -0.90 -13.35 -15.87
C TYR A 138 0.13 -14.27 -15.19
N THR A 139 0.75 -13.81 -14.11
CA THR A 139 1.88 -14.51 -13.46
C THR A 139 1.47 -15.42 -12.31
N GLY A 140 0.17 -15.48 -12.00
CA GLY A 140 -0.40 -16.36 -10.97
C GLY A 140 -1.08 -15.60 -9.84
N GLN A 141 -1.52 -16.36 -8.83
CA GLN A 141 -2.18 -15.86 -7.64
C GLN A 141 -1.29 -16.08 -6.41
N ILE A 142 -1.11 -15.04 -5.61
CA ILE A 142 -0.45 -15.13 -4.30
C ILE A 142 -1.43 -15.75 -3.31
N GLY A 143 -1.16 -17.01 -2.93
CA GLY A 143 -2.05 -17.77 -2.03
C GLY A 143 -1.89 -17.45 -0.54
N VAL A 144 -0.71 -16.99 -0.13
CA VAL A 144 -0.38 -16.69 1.28
C VAL A 144 0.24 -15.30 1.37
N LEU A 145 -0.42 -14.42 2.11
CA LEU A 145 0.02 -13.07 2.37
C LEU A 145 0.87 -13.01 3.65
N SER A 146 1.78 -12.04 3.73
CA SER A 146 2.62 -11.77 4.90
C SER A 146 1.88 -11.04 6.04
N ARG A 147 0.59 -11.36 6.22
CA ARG A 147 -0.29 -10.83 7.28
C ARG A 147 -1.37 -11.86 7.63
N PRO A 148 -1.99 -11.77 8.82
CA PRO A 148 -3.11 -12.65 9.15
C PRO A 148 -4.28 -12.48 8.17
N PRO A 149 -5.05 -13.56 7.89
CA PRO A 149 -6.32 -13.43 7.19
C PRO A 149 -7.22 -12.42 7.89
N GLU A 150 -8.00 -11.65 7.13
CA GLU A 150 -9.01 -10.68 7.61
C GLU A 150 -8.50 -9.44 8.37
N LEU A 151 -7.19 -9.38 8.68
CA LEU A 151 -6.57 -8.24 9.36
C LEU A 151 -5.48 -7.62 8.50
N HIS A 152 -5.63 -6.33 8.24
CA HIS A 152 -4.56 -5.47 7.77
C HIS A 152 -3.75 -4.97 8.96
N ILE A 153 -2.43 -5.14 8.87
CA ILE A 153 -1.46 -4.77 9.90
C ILE A 153 -0.59 -3.59 9.46
N ALA A 154 -0.92 -2.92 8.37
CA ALA A 154 -0.21 -1.72 7.94
C ALA A 154 -0.43 -0.55 8.91
N ARG A 155 0.66 0.14 9.25
CA ARG A 155 0.67 1.44 9.98
C ARG A 155 1.34 2.54 9.17
N ILE A 156 1.64 2.24 7.92
CA ILE A 156 2.38 3.08 6.99
C ILE A 156 1.85 2.84 5.57
N VAL A 157 1.81 3.90 4.77
CA VAL A 157 1.74 3.83 3.31
C VAL A 157 3.08 4.33 2.77
N TYR A 158 3.72 3.55 1.91
CA TYR A 158 4.85 3.97 1.11
C TYR A 158 4.33 4.59 -0.19
N TYR A 159 4.51 5.90 -0.34
CA TYR A 159 4.18 6.67 -1.53
C TYR A 159 5.45 6.81 -2.38
N VAL A 160 5.56 5.96 -3.39
CA VAL A 160 6.84 5.60 -4.00
C VAL A 160 6.97 6.20 -5.39
N SER A 161 8.01 7.02 -5.58
CA SER A 161 8.38 7.53 -6.89
C SER A 161 9.65 6.91 -7.49
N SER A 162 10.40 6.11 -6.72
CA SER A 162 11.47 5.25 -7.25
C SER A 162 10.90 4.01 -7.91
N ALA A 163 11.51 3.54 -9.01
CA ALA A 163 11.02 2.37 -9.76
C ALA A 163 11.11 1.05 -8.97
N ASP A 164 12.11 0.93 -8.10
CA ASP A 164 12.59 -0.37 -7.64
C ASP A 164 12.43 -0.58 -6.13
N PHE A 165 11.54 0.17 -5.47
CA PHE A 165 11.41 0.11 -4.02
C PHE A 165 10.64 -1.13 -3.56
N ASP A 166 11.25 -1.90 -2.66
CA ASP A 166 10.65 -3.04 -1.96
C ASP A 166 10.91 -2.95 -0.46
N HIS A 167 9.87 -2.63 0.31
CA HIS A 167 9.94 -2.52 1.76
C HIS A 167 10.11 -3.88 2.46
N THR A 168 9.88 -5.00 1.77
CA THR A 168 9.97 -6.34 2.34
C THR A 168 11.42 -6.85 2.40
N VAL A 169 12.35 -6.21 1.69
CA VAL A 169 13.76 -6.58 1.70
C VAL A 169 14.41 -6.26 3.05
N GLY A 170 14.98 -7.29 3.68
CA GLY A 170 15.75 -7.16 4.91
C GLY A 170 14.94 -7.14 6.21
N ASN A 171 13.60 -7.21 6.16
CA ASN A 171 12.71 -7.30 7.32
C ASN A 171 12.91 -6.21 8.39
N ILE A 172 13.41 -5.02 8.01
CA ILE A 172 13.61 -3.90 8.95
C ILE A 172 12.48 -2.88 8.83
N LEU A 173 12.02 -2.59 7.62
CA LEU A 173 10.90 -1.70 7.42
C LEU A 173 9.59 -2.39 7.80
N PRO A 174 8.65 -1.67 8.44
CA PRO A 174 7.36 -2.25 8.80
C PRO A 174 6.54 -2.59 7.55
N PRO A 175 5.67 -3.61 7.62
CA PRO A 175 4.68 -3.86 6.58
C PRO A 175 3.86 -2.61 6.30
N GLY A 176 3.66 -2.28 5.03
CA GLY A 176 2.90 -1.11 4.63
C GLY A 176 2.25 -1.24 3.27
N PHE A 177 1.21 -0.44 3.07
CA PHE A 177 0.63 -0.33 1.74
C PHE A 177 1.63 0.35 0.81
N THR A 178 1.77 -0.12 -0.42
CA THR A 178 2.70 0.48 -1.39
C THR A 178 1.92 1.10 -2.54
N VAL A 179 2.18 2.37 -2.84
CA VAL A 179 1.54 3.11 -3.95
C VAL A 179 2.63 3.60 -4.90
N SER A 180 2.64 3.08 -6.13
CA SER A 180 3.67 3.41 -7.12
C SER A 180 3.39 4.74 -7.84
N ARG A 181 3.47 5.85 -7.10
CA ARG A 181 3.29 7.23 -7.59
C ARG A 181 4.07 7.54 -8.88
N ARG A 182 5.25 6.93 -9.07
CA ARG A 182 6.07 7.08 -10.29
C ARG A 182 5.27 6.90 -11.59
N TYR A 183 4.32 5.96 -11.59
CA TYR A 183 3.61 5.53 -12.79
C TYR A 183 2.17 6.05 -12.84
N MET A 184 1.70 6.70 -11.78
CA MET A 184 0.32 7.15 -11.61
C MET A 184 0.18 8.66 -11.79
N GLY A 185 -1.00 9.10 -12.20
CA GLY A 185 -1.42 10.49 -12.03
C GLY A 185 -1.47 10.87 -10.54
N LEU A 186 -1.34 12.17 -10.25
CA LEU A 186 -1.37 12.68 -8.88
C LEU A 186 -2.65 12.27 -8.14
N GLU A 187 -3.81 12.52 -8.76
CA GLU A 187 -5.12 12.23 -8.17
C GLU A 187 -5.28 10.74 -7.86
N ASP A 188 -5.04 9.86 -8.85
CA ASP A 188 -5.11 8.41 -8.66
C ASP A 188 -4.22 7.93 -7.50
N ALA A 189 -3.00 8.45 -7.41
CA ALA A 189 -2.06 8.05 -6.36
C ALA A 189 -2.49 8.54 -4.97
N LEU A 190 -3.07 9.75 -4.87
CA LEU A 190 -3.62 10.24 -3.61
C LEU A 190 -4.85 9.44 -3.19
N ASP A 191 -5.70 9.02 -4.13
CA ASP A 191 -6.83 8.15 -3.86
C ASP A 191 -6.40 6.77 -3.33
N GLU A 192 -5.41 6.13 -3.96
CA GLU A 192 -4.82 4.86 -3.46
C GLU A 192 -4.23 5.04 -2.06
N THR A 193 -3.57 6.18 -1.82
CA THR A 193 -2.98 6.49 -0.51
C THR A 193 -4.05 6.66 0.55
N ALA A 194 -5.10 7.43 0.25
CA ALA A 194 -6.24 7.64 1.14
C ALA A 194 -6.98 6.32 1.42
N LEU A 195 -7.12 5.44 0.41
CA LEU A 195 -7.66 4.10 0.59
C LEU A 195 -6.85 3.28 1.61
N GLY A 196 -5.52 3.28 1.52
CA GLY A 196 -4.65 2.61 2.50
C GLY A 196 -4.88 3.12 3.93
N VAL A 197 -4.98 4.45 4.10
CA VAL A 197 -5.29 5.05 5.42
C VAL A 197 -6.69 4.63 5.89
N ASN A 198 -7.70 4.67 5.03
CA ASN A 198 -9.07 4.26 5.36
C ASN A 198 -9.14 2.79 5.79
N ILE A 199 -8.40 1.89 5.15
CA ILE A 199 -8.30 0.48 5.54
C ILE A 199 -7.70 0.37 6.95
N ALA A 200 -6.60 1.08 7.21
CA ALA A 200 -5.93 1.04 8.51
C ALA A 200 -6.80 1.57 9.67
N PHE A 201 -7.62 2.59 9.41
CA PHE A 201 -8.57 3.16 10.36
C PHE A 201 -9.90 2.38 10.44
N GLY A 202 -10.15 1.48 9.48
CA GLY A 202 -11.36 0.69 9.40
C GLY A 202 -11.35 -0.54 10.32
N HIS A 203 -12.45 -1.29 10.26
CA HIS A 203 -12.66 -2.52 11.05
C HIS A 203 -11.73 -3.68 10.66
N HIS A 204 -11.15 -3.64 9.46
CA HIS A 204 -10.14 -4.59 9.01
C HIS A 204 -8.71 -4.15 9.36
N GLY A 205 -8.52 -3.00 9.98
CA GLY A 205 -7.20 -2.47 10.35
C GLY A 205 -7.02 -2.37 11.86
N PHE A 206 -6.25 -1.38 12.28
CA PHE A 206 -6.00 -1.08 13.70
C PHE A 206 -7.02 -0.12 14.31
N GLY A 207 -7.79 0.60 13.49
CA GLY A 207 -8.85 1.47 13.94
C GLY A 207 -8.39 2.52 14.94
N ASP A 208 -9.02 2.52 16.12
CA ASP A 208 -8.78 3.51 17.17
C ASP A 208 -7.44 3.39 17.89
N LEU A 209 -6.67 2.31 17.64
CA LEU A 209 -5.29 2.25 18.12
C LEU A 209 -4.41 3.32 17.43
N ILE A 210 -4.75 3.69 16.19
CA ILE A 210 -4.11 4.83 15.51
C ILE A 210 -4.58 6.11 16.18
N SER A 211 -3.66 6.86 16.77
CA SER A 211 -3.96 8.04 17.59
C SER A 211 -2.93 9.15 17.35
N ALA A 212 -3.07 10.29 18.01
CA ALA A 212 -2.06 11.35 17.92
C ALA A 212 -0.69 10.92 18.51
N ASP A 213 -0.70 10.04 19.52
CA ASP A 213 0.50 9.51 20.15
C ASP A 213 1.12 8.33 19.37
N ALA A 214 0.32 7.67 18.54
CA ALA A 214 0.75 6.58 17.67
C ALA A 214 0.11 6.73 16.28
N PRO A 215 0.58 7.73 15.49
CA PRO A 215 -0.03 8.07 14.23
C PRO A 215 0.29 7.09 13.11
N PHE A 216 -0.57 7.06 12.10
CA PHE A 216 -0.31 6.40 10.83
C PHE A 216 0.70 7.24 10.02
N VAL A 217 1.63 6.59 9.33
CA VAL A 217 2.70 7.28 8.59
C VAL A 217 2.42 7.27 7.09
N LEU A 218 2.43 8.44 6.47
CA LEU A 218 2.55 8.57 5.02
C LEU A 218 4.04 8.78 4.70
N CYS A 219 4.68 7.77 4.13
CA CYS A 219 6.10 7.78 3.82
C CYS A 219 6.34 8.15 2.37
N ALA A 220 6.87 9.34 2.13
CA ALA A 220 7.39 9.75 0.82
C ALA A 220 8.72 9.03 0.53
N VAL A 221 8.74 8.18 -0.50
CA VAL A 221 9.96 7.54 -1.01
C VAL A 221 10.32 8.20 -2.34
N GLY A 222 11.19 9.21 -2.27
CA GLY A 222 11.50 10.11 -3.38
C GLY A 222 12.56 9.58 -4.35
N ASP A 223 12.48 9.99 -5.62
CA ASP A 223 13.56 9.83 -6.59
C ASP A 223 14.46 11.07 -6.55
N PRO A 224 15.72 10.96 -6.10
CA PRO A 224 16.61 12.12 -6.00
C PRO A 224 17.00 12.71 -7.36
N THR A 225 16.74 12.00 -8.47
CA THR A 225 17.13 12.42 -9.83
C THR A 225 16.03 13.16 -10.57
N ASP A 226 14.77 13.09 -10.10
CA ASP A 226 13.65 13.80 -10.68
C ASP A 226 13.09 14.83 -9.67
N PRO A 227 13.25 16.15 -9.93
CA PRO A 227 12.80 17.18 -8.99
C PRO A 227 11.28 17.22 -8.78
N ASN A 228 10.48 16.63 -9.68
CA ASN A 228 9.03 16.53 -9.51
C ASN A 228 8.61 15.29 -8.72
N LEU A 229 9.55 14.38 -8.48
CA LEU A 229 9.33 13.11 -7.80
C LEU A 229 10.23 12.93 -6.57
N GLY A 230 11.04 13.93 -6.21
CA GLY A 230 11.82 13.93 -4.98
C GLY A 230 10.95 14.03 -3.72
N GLU A 231 11.53 13.65 -2.58
CA GLU A 231 10.85 13.56 -1.28
C GLU A 231 10.05 14.83 -0.95
N ASP A 232 10.65 16.01 -1.08
CA ASP A 232 10.00 17.29 -0.75
C ASP A 232 8.72 17.54 -1.55
N GLN A 233 8.70 17.12 -2.82
CA GLN A 233 7.53 17.27 -3.67
C GLN A 233 6.44 16.28 -3.26
N LEU A 234 6.80 15.02 -3.04
CA LEU A 234 5.87 13.98 -2.56
C LEU A 234 5.25 14.36 -1.20
N ARG A 235 6.04 14.91 -0.28
CA ARG A 235 5.53 15.37 1.03
C ARG A 235 4.50 16.50 0.88
N LYS A 236 4.63 17.36 -0.13
CA LYS A 236 3.60 18.39 -0.42
C LYS A 236 2.32 17.77 -0.96
N GLU A 237 2.42 16.80 -1.87
CA GLU A 237 1.28 16.07 -2.42
C GLU A 237 0.49 15.36 -1.30
N LEU A 238 1.20 14.65 -0.41
CA LEU A 238 0.61 13.88 0.69
C LEU A 238 -0.14 14.72 1.73
N LYS A 239 0.08 16.05 1.80
CA LYS A 239 -0.71 16.92 2.69
C LYS A 239 -2.20 16.85 2.39
N ALA A 240 -2.57 16.74 1.11
CA ALA A 240 -3.96 16.62 0.70
C ALA A 240 -4.64 15.36 1.27
N VAL A 241 -3.88 14.28 1.50
CA VAL A 241 -4.39 13.07 2.17
C VAL A 241 -4.41 13.27 3.68
N GLN A 242 -3.33 13.79 4.26
CA GLN A 242 -3.23 14.04 5.70
C GLN A 242 -4.39 14.89 6.24
N GLU A 243 -4.79 15.92 5.49
CA GLU A 243 -5.86 16.86 5.85
C GLU A 243 -7.27 16.23 5.85
N GLN A 244 -7.45 15.04 5.26
CA GLN A 244 -8.73 14.31 5.27
C GLN A 244 -8.99 13.59 6.59
N PHE A 245 -7.97 13.41 7.43
CA PHE A 245 -8.04 12.62 8.66
C PHE A 245 -7.90 13.50 9.91
N PRO A 246 -8.36 13.04 11.09
CA PRO A 246 -8.29 13.84 12.30
C PRO A 246 -6.86 14.29 12.61
N GLN A 247 -6.72 15.55 13.02
CA GLN A 247 -5.43 16.18 13.24
C GLN A 247 -4.53 15.34 14.14
N GLY A 248 -3.28 15.14 13.70
CA GLY A 248 -2.26 14.42 14.45
C GLY A 248 -2.33 12.90 14.35
N ARG A 249 -3.42 12.30 13.85
CA ARG A 249 -3.52 10.82 13.68
C ARG A 249 -2.79 10.31 12.43
N VAL A 250 -2.45 11.20 11.50
CA VAL A 250 -1.68 10.92 10.29
C VAL A 250 -0.51 11.89 10.23
N ILE A 251 0.71 11.38 10.03
CA ILE A 251 1.93 12.17 9.88
C ILE A 251 2.61 11.88 8.54
N ILE A 252 3.40 12.84 8.06
CA ILE A 252 4.17 12.70 6.81
C ILE A 252 5.65 12.68 7.15
N ASP A 253 6.31 11.58 6.78
CA ASP A 253 7.75 11.39 6.86
C ASP A 253 8.27 10.92 5.50
N GLY A 254 9.57 10.77 5.33
CA GLY A 254 10.10 10.33 4.06
C GLY A 254 11.61 10.31 3.98
N PHE A 255 12.08 9.92 2.80
CA PHE A 255 13.48 9.94 2.42
C PHE A 255 13.58 9.85 0.90
N ASN A 256 14.71 10.32 0.35
CA ASN A 256 15.06 10.02 -1.02
C ASN A 256 15.74 8.65 -1.12
N ALA A 257 15.42 7.91 -2.18
CA ALA A 257 16.17 6.74 -2.59
C ALA A 257 17.67 7.09 -2.72
N PRO A 258 18.58 6.13 -2.50
CA PRO A 258 19.98 6.32 -2.84
C PRO A 258 20.10 6.56 -4.36
N PRO A 259 21.09 7.36 -4.80
CA PRO A 259 21.36 7.49 -6.23
C PRO A 259 21.66 6.11 -6.83
N PRO A 260 21.30 5.86 -8.11
CA PRO A 260 21.62 4.61 -8.79
C PRO A 260 23.11 4.31 -8.72
N VAL A 261 23.47 3.08 -8.37
CA VAL A 261 24.87 2.65 -8.44
C VAL A 261 25.21 2.40 -9.90
N SER A 262 26.03 3.27 -10.48
CA SER A 262 26.55 3.17 -11.86
C SER A 262 27.44 1.94 -12.06
#